data_AF-A0A0W0XMC1-F1
#
_entry.id   AF-A0A0W0XMC1-F1
#
_cell.length_a   1.000
_cell.length_b   1.000
_cell.length_c   1.000
_cell.angle_alpha   90.00
_cell.angle_beta   90.00
_cell.angle_gamma   90.00
#
_symmetry.space_group_name_H-M   'P 1'
#
loop_
_entity.id
_entity.type
_entity.pdbx_description
1 polymer ?
#
loop_
_entity_poly.entity_id
_entity_poly.type
_entity_poly.pdbx_seq_one_letter_code
_entity_poly.pdbx_strand_id
1 'polypeptide(L)'
;MKIRIFDFDWTITCQHTFNRTHLHAPETNIKGGVRRLFTHDETSIAAIASYHNDPDYIKYYVEEILNTSLTLRERIDTYEDNVLSVYKIQSMSIPLIISTVKGDQFNARVARLKQTGKNVQIGQVLQYLETVEKIPLTEAIEVEFYDDDEKNYREAYEVTRHFSFTAFYIDRQNQAELVIKESKRARLLSAPQREPAAEDAVIAGDIEEITPPSLSG
;
A
#
# COMPACT_ATOMS: atom_id res chain seq x y z
N MET A 1 -3.19 13.15 -1.98
CA MET A 1 -3.44 12.19 -0.88
C MET A 1 -2.23 11.29 -0.76
N LYS A 2 -1.93 10.83 0.45
CA LYS A 2 -0.77 9.98 0.74
C LYS A 2 -1.20 8.72 1.46
N ILE A 3 -0.63 7.58 1.10
CA ILE A 3 -0.84 6.30 1.78
C ILE A 3 0.50 5.86 2.34
N ARG A 4 0.59 5.65 3.66
CA ARG A 4 1.80 5.23 4.34
C ARG A 4 1.60 3.84 4.92
N ILE A 5 2.40 2.90 4.48
CA ILE A 5 2.38 1.52 4.94
C ILE A 5 3.66 1.30 5.73
N PHE A 6 3.52 0.87 6.99
CA PHE A 6 4.64 0.62 7.87
C PHE A 6 4.75 -0.87 8.15
N ASP A 7 5.97 -1.39 8.14
CA ASP A 7 6.28 -2.53 8.99
C ASP A 7 6.17 -2.13 10.48
N PHE A 8 6.09 -3.13 11.36
CA PHE A 8 5.87 -2.94 12.78
C PHE A 8 7.15 -3.13 13.61
N ASP A 9 7.70 -4.34 13.61
CA ASP A 9 8.83 -4.69 14.47
C ASP A 9 10.10 -3.97 14.00
N TRP A 10 10.81 -3.26 14.89
CA TRP A 10 12.00 -2.45 14.58
C TRP A 10 11.80 -1.29 13.58
N THR A 11 10.64 -1.20 12.91
CA THR A 11 10.23 -0.02 12.14
C THR A 11 9.53 0.99 13.04
N ILE A 12 8.42 0.58 13.67
CA ILE A 12 7.67 1.37 14.66
C ILE A 12 8.21 1.11 16.06
N THR A 13 8.52 -0.14 16.37
CA THR A 13 8.92 -0.53 17.72
C THR A 13 10.42 -0.39 17.98
N CYS A 14 10.80 -0.16 19.22
CA CYS A 14 12.22 -0.14 19.62
C CYS A 14 12.82 -1.55 19.55
N GLN A 15 12.05 -2.56 19.96
CA GLN A 15 12.42 -3.97 20.01
C GLN A 15 11.42 -4.86 19.27
N HIS A 16 11.92 -5.98 18.74
CA HIS A 16 11.12 -7.01 18.09
C HIS A 16 10.21 -7.72 19.09
N THR A 17 8.92 -7.76 18.77
CA THR A 17 7.84 -8.15 19.67
C THR A 17 7.22 -9.50 19.33
N PHE A 18 7.42 -10.04 18.12
CA PHE A 18 6.90 -11.36 17.78
C PHE A 18 7.44 -12.45 18.72
N ASN A 19 6.53 -13.29 19.25
CA ASN A 19 6.73 -14.24 20.36
C ASN A 19 7.18 -13.62 21.70
N ARG A 20 7.10 -12.31 21.85
CA ARG A 20 7.55 -11.53 23.03
C ARG A 20 6.54 -10.45 23.44
N THR A 21 5.28 -10.60 23.05
CA THR A 21 4.21 -9.61 23.29
C THR A 21 4.01 -9.28 24.78
N HIS A 22 4.30 -10.22 25.68
CA HIS A 22 4.23 -10.02 27.13
C HIS A 22 5.37 -9.17 27.72
N LEU A 23 6.46 -8.92 26.97
CA LEU A 23 7.62 -8.17 27.45
C LEU A 23 7.59 -6.69 27.08
N HIS A 24 6.75 -6.31 26.12
CA HIS A 24 6.78 -5.00 25.53
C HIS A 24 5.38 -4.42 25.43
N ALA A 25 5.26 -3.16 25.80
CA ALA A 25 4.04 -2.37 25.75
C ALA A 25 4.36 -1.03 25.05
N PRO A 26 3.35 -0.38 24.43
CA PRO A 26 3.58 0.80 23.61
C PRO A 26 4.14 1.99 24.39
N GLU A 27 3.90 2.06 25.71
CA GLU A 27 4.39 3.12 26.60
C GLU A 27 5.92 3.21 26.63
N THR A 28 6.62 2.09 26.36
CA THR A 28 8.09 2.01 26.43
C THR A 28 8.75 1.53 25.15
N ASN A 29 7.99 1.08 24.15
CA ASN A 29 8.52 0.38 22.99
C ASN A 29 8.12 1.00 21.64
N ILE A 30 7.67 2.25 21.61
CA ILE A 30 7.50 3.02 20.37
C ILE A 30 8.73 3.91 20.15
N LYS A 31 9.33 3.86 18.96
CA LYS A 31 10.44 4.75 18.60
C LYS A 31 10.00 6.21 18.63
N GLY A 32 10.90 7.09 19.07
CA GLY A 32 10.76 8.52 18.89
C GLY A 32 10.52 8.89 17.42
N GLY A 33 9.78 9.97 17.20
CA GLY A 33 9.44 10.44 15.85
C GLY A 33 8.31 9.70 15.14
N VAL A 34 7.96 8.47 15.56
CA VAL A 34 6.84 7.70 14.96
C VAL A 34 5.54 8.51 14.98
N ARG A 35 5.18 9.13 16.10
CA ARG A 35 3.95 9.94 16.24
C ARG A 35 3.86 11.12 15.26
N ARG A 36 4.99 11.63 14.77
CA ARG A 36 5.02 12.72 13.78
C ARG A 36 4.80 12.20 12.35
N LEU A 37 5.16 10.93 12.10
CA LEU A 37 5.14 10.33 10.77
C LEU A 37 3.89 9.46 10.53
N PHE A 38 3.43 8.76 11.57
CA PHE A 38 2.26 7.90 11.54
C PHE A 38 0.99 8.75 11.74
N THR A 39 0.53 9.38 10.66
CA THR A 39 -0.68 10.21 10.64
C THR A 39 -1.79 9.52 9.86
N HIS A 40 -3.00 9.51 10.41
CA HIS A 40 -4.20 8.98 9.77
C HIS A 40 -5.29 10.06 9.76
N ASP A 41 -5.66 10.55 8.57
CA ASP A 41 -6.66 11.58 8.32
C ASP A 41 -7.13 11.54 6.85
N GLU A 42 -7.95 12.51 6.43
CA GLU A 42 -8.51 12.61 5.07
C GLU A 42 -7.45 12.80 3.96
N THR A 43 -6.23 13.24 4.32
CA THR A 43 -5.14 13.54 3.39
C THR A 43 -4.00 12.51 3.45
N SER A 44 -3.87 11.80 4.58
CA SER A 44 -2.85 10.80 4.88
C SER A 44 -3.46 9.55 5.48
N ILE A 45 -3.35 8.41 4.81
CA ILE A 45 -3.87 7.13 5.28
C ILE A 45 -2.70 6.30 5.80
N ALA A 46 -2.73 5.93 7.08
CA ALA A 46 -1.76 5.01 7.66
C ALA A 46 -2.29 3.57 7.66
N ALA A 47 -1.41 2.61 7.36
CA ALA A 47 -1.68 1.17 7.42
C ALA A 47 -0.42 0.40 7.89
N ILE A 48 -0.62 -0.83 8.34
CA ILE A 48 0.46 -1.73 8.78
C ILE A 48 0.54 -2.95 7.88
N ALA A 49 1.74 -3.35 7.49
CA ALA A 49 2.06 -4.64 6.91
C ALA A 49 3.14 -5.31 7.74
N SER A 50 2.78 -6.30 8.56
CA SER A 50 3.69 -6.92 9.52
C SER A 50 3.80 -8.44 9.34
N TYR A 51 4.98 -8.99 9.64
CA TYR A 51 5.15 -10.43 9.84
C TYR A 51 4.81 -10.86 11.27
N HIS A 52 3.95 -10.14 11.97
CA HIS A 52 3.30 -10.56 13.19
C HIS A 52 2.05 -11.42 12.88
N ASN A 53 1.55 -12.18 13.86
CA ASN A 53 0.28 -12.94 13.74
C ASN A 53 -0.83 -12.44 14.68
N ASP A 54 -0.53 -11.44 15.50
CA ASP A 54 -1.44 -10.86 16.48
C ASP A 54 -1.77 -9.41 16.08
N PRO A 55 -2.87 -9.17 15.35
CA PRO A 55 -3.28 -7.83 14.96
C PRO A 55 -3.83 -7.01 16.15
N ASP A 56 -4.28 -7.64 17.23
CA ASP A 56 -4.78 -6.94 18.42
C ASP A 56 -3.62 -6.35 19.23
N TYR A 57 -2.49 -7.05 19.27
CA TYR A 57 -1.25 -6.52 19.83
C TYR A 57 -0.74 -5.29 19.05
N ILE A 58 -0.74 -5.34 17.72
CA ILE A 58 -0.37 -4.18 16.89
C ILE A 58 -1.36 -3.03 17.07
N LYS A 59 -2.67 -3.35 17.10
CA LYS A 59 -3.75 -2.37 17.35
C LYS A 59 -3.47 -1.57 18.62
N TYR A 60 -3.05 -2.20 19.71
CA TYR A 60 -2.74 -1.51 20.96
C TYR A 60 -1.64 -0.43 20.78
N TYR A 61 -0.61 -0.70 19.97
CA TYR A 61 0.40 0.31 19.64
C TYR A 61 -0.15 1.43 18.77
N VAL A 62 -1.00 1.09 17.80
CA VAL A 62 -1.61 2.10 16.91
C VAL A 62 -2.55 3.02 17.68
N GLU A 63 -3.34 2.48 18.62
CA GLU A 63 -4.21 3.26 19.51
C GLU A 63 -3.39 4.25 20.34
N GLU A 64 -2.26 3.81 20.90
CA GLU A 64 -1.35 4.66 21.64
C GLU A 64 -0.74 5.76 20.76
N ILE A 65 -0.28 5.43 19.54
CA ILE A 65 0.30 6.39 18.58
C ILE A 65 -0.69 7.48 18.21
N LEU A 66 -1.92 7.08 17.83
CA LEU A 66 -2.97 7.98 17.36
C LEU A 66 -3.75 8.63 18.50
N ASN A 67 -3.55 8.18 19.75
CA ASN A 67 -4.30 8.62 20.92
C ASN A 67 -5.82 8.52 20.72
N THR A 68 -6.28 7.41 20.14
CA THR A 68 -7.70 7.12 19.89
C THR A 68 -7.94 5.63 19.86
N SER A 69 -9.09 5.19 20.34
CA SER A 69 -9.48 3.79 20.25
C SER A 69 -9.84 3.38 18.82
N LEU A 70 -9.55 2.12 18.52
CA LEU A 70 -9.84 1.42 17.27
C LEU A 70 -10.90 0.35 17.52
N THR A 71 -11.94 0.32 16.70
CA THR A 71 -12.98 -0.72 16.76
C THR A 71 -12.88 -1.61 15.54
N LEU A 72 -12.78 -2.93 15.74
CA LEU A 72 -12.75 -3.88 14.62
C LEU A 72 -14.04 -3.74 13.81
N ARG A 73 -13.90 -3.44 12.52
CA ARG A 73 -15.01 -3.39 11.57
C ARG A 73 -15.24 -4.76 10.95
N GLU A 74 -14.16 -5.34 10.45
CA GLU A 74 -14.18 -6.63 9.74
C GLU A 74 -12.78 -7.25 9.73
N ARG A 75 -12.76 -8.56 9.50
CA ARG A 75 -11.55 -9.36 9.35
C ARG A 75 -11.64 -10.15 8.05
N ILE A 76 -10.66 -9.99 7.18
CA ILE A 76 -10.59 -10.63 5.87
C ILE A 76 -9.55 -11.73 5.93
N ASP A 77 -10.03 -12.96 6.04
CA ASP A 77 -9.22 -14.17 6.23
C ASP A 77 -9.28 -15.11 5.00
N THR A 78 -9.65 -14.57 3.84
CA THR A 78 -9.75 -15.32 2.57
C THR A 78 -8.44 -15.35 1.79
N TYR A 79 -7.47 -14.50 2.14
CA TYR A 79 -6.14 -14.54 1.53
C TYR A 79 -5.39 -15.81 1.94
N GLU A 80 -4.43 -16.24 1.11
CA GLU A 80 -3.71 -17.49 1.37
C GLU A 80 -2.90 -17.41 2.68
N ASP A 81 -2.00 -16.44 2.80
CA ASP A 81 -1.01 -16.35 3.88
C ASP A 81 -1.23 -15.24 4.90
N ASN A 82 -2.09 -14.27 4.58
CA ASN A 82 -2.29 -13.07 5.38
C ASN A 82 -3.73 -12.96 5.86
N VAL A 83 -3.93 -12.08 6.83
CA VAL A 83 -5.22 -11.57 7.27
C VAL A 83 -5.17 -10.04 7.22
N LEU A 84 -6.23 -9.41 6.73
CA LEU A 84 -6.46 -7.99 6.96
C LEU A 84 -7.43 -7.81 8.11
N SER A 85 -7.02 -7.07 9.14
CA SER A 85 -7.92 -6.57 10.18
C SER A 85 -8.18 -5.10 9.91
N VAL A 86 -9.45 -4.73 9.73
CA VAL A 86 -9.85 -3.38 9.35
C VAL A 86 -10.55 -2.73 10.53
N TYR A 87 -10.05 -1.58 10.94
CA TYR A 87 -10.49 -0.89 12.15
C TYR A 87 -11.10 0.47 11.82
N LYS A 88 -12.27 0.75 12.41
CA LYS A 88 -12.82 2.10 12.45
C LYS A 88 -12.06 2.94 13.48
N ILE A 89 -11.74 4.17 13.09
CA ILE A 89 -11.32 5.24 13.99
C ILE A 89 -12.53 6.15 14.22
N GLN A 90 -12.76 6.57 15.46
CA GLN A 90 -13.86 7.48 15.77
C GLN A 90 -13.73 8.77 14.95
N SER A 91 -14.84 9.19 14.32
CA SER A 91 -14.92 10.41 13.51
C SER A 91 -14.08 10.43 12.23
N MET A 92 -13.53 9.29 11.79
CA MET A 92 -12.85 9.18 10.49
C MET A 92 -13.63 8.28 9.53
N SER A 93 -13.72 8.71 8.28
CA SER A 93 -14.41 7.98 7.21
C SER A 93 -13.59 6.78 6.72
N ILE A 94 -12.27 6.96 6.63
CA ILE A 94 -11.34 5.95 6.13
C ILE A 94 -10.88 5.08 7.31
N PRO A 95 -10.92 3.73 7.17
CA PRO A 95 -10.47 2.84 8.23
C PRO A 95 -8.94 2.70 8.24
N LEU A 96 -8.40 2.28 9.39
CA LEU A 96 -7.03 1.80 9.50
C LEU A 96 -6.95 0.29 9.23
N ILE A 97 -5.97 -0.12 8.44
CA ILE A 97 -5.80 -1.52 8.02
C ILE A 97 -4.51 -2.07 8.62
N ILE A 98 -4.61 -3.24 9.25
CA ILE A 98 -3.48 -4.01 9.76
C ILE A 98 -3.42 -5.34 9.02
N SER A 99 -2.38 -5.54 8.21
CA SER A 99 -2.07 -6.81 7.57
C SER A 99 -1.09 -7.61 8.42
N THR A 100 -1.48 -8.82 8.81
CA THR A 100 -0.68 -9.78 9.58
C THR A 100 -0.63 -11.13 8.88
N VAL A 101 0.32 -11.99 9.24
CA VAL A 101 0.39 -13.38 8.77
C VAL A 101 -0.59 -14.23 9.56
N LYS A 102 -1.21 -15.22 8.92
CA LYS A 102 -2.07 -16.17 9.64
C LYS A 102 -1.28 -16.95 10.70
N GLY A 103 -1.94 -17.24 11.82
CA GLY A 103 -1.31 -17.94 12.94
C GLY A 103 -1.04 -19.42 12.69
N ASP A 104 -1.86 -20.09 11.87
CA ASP A 104 -1.66 -21.49 11.49
C ASP A 104 -0.49 -21.63 10.52
N GLN A 105 0.38 -22.63 10.73
CA GLN A 105 1.58 -22.85 9.89
C GLN A 105 2.46 -21.59 9.72
N PHE A 106 2.45 -20.68 10.70
CA PHE A 106 3.04 -19.34 10.60
C PHE A 106 4.43 -19.30 9.95
N ASN A 107 5.37 -20.13 10.41
CA ASN A 107 6.74 -20.13 9.86
C ASN A 107 6.79 -20.47 8.37
N ALA A 108 5.94 -21.40 7.90
CA ALA A 108 5.86 -21.76 6.49
C ALA A 108 5.25 -20.63 5.64
N ARG A 109 4.25 -19.92 6.19
CA ARG A 109 3.64 -18.75 5.55
C ARG A 109 4.61 -17.58 5.44
N VAL A 110 5.33 -17.27 6.53
CA VAL A 110 6.42 -16.28 6.52
C VAL A 110 7.48 -16.65 5.49
N ALA A 111 7.87 -17.93 5.41
CA ALA A 111 8.86 -18.39 4.43
C ALA A 111 8.40 -18.18 2.98
N ARG A 112 7.09 -18.36 2.67
CA ARG A 112 6.52 -18.04 1.36
C ARG A 112 6.50 -16.53 1.09
N LEU A 113 5.98 -15.74 2.04
CA LEU A 113 5.91 -14.29 1.90
C LEU A 113 7.28 -13.66 1.67
N LYS A 114 8.30 -14.13 2.41
CA LYS A 114 9.70 -13.70 2.26
C LYS A 114 10.31 -13.94 0.88
N GLN A 115 9.65 -14.67 -0.04
CA GLN A 115 10.09 -14.79 -1.43
C GLN A 115 9.81 -13.53 -2.25
N THR A 116 8.82 -12.72 -1.84
CA THR A 116 8.39 -11.48 -2.51
C THR A 116 8.41 -10.26 -1.59
N GLY A 117 8.92 -10.45 -0.37
CA GLY A 117 8.94 -9.45 0.69
C GLY A 117 7.52 -9.13 1.16
N LYS A 118 7.25 -7.84 1.39
CA LYS A 118 5.91 -7.39 1.81
C LYS A 118 4.99 -7.01 0.66
N ASN A 119 5.39 -7.24 -0.59
CA ASN A 119 4.59 -6.81 -1.75
C ASN A 119 3.19 -7.42 -1.77
N VAL A 120 3.02 -8.67 -1.31
CA VAL A 120 1.69 -9.30 -1.18
C VAL A 120 0.83 -8.54 -0.16
N GLN A 121 1.37 -8.21 1.03
CA GLN A 121 0.64 -7.48 2.06
C GLN A 121 0.31 -6.04 1.62
N ILE A 122 1.29 -5.34 1.03
CA ILE A 122 1.12 -4.00 0.46
C ILE A 122 0.02 -4.02 -0.60
N GLY A 123 0.06 -4.96 -1.54
CA GLY A 123 -0.92 -5.10 -2.61
C GLY A 123 -2.33 -5.34 -2.07
N GLN A 124 -2.48 -6.18 -1.04
CA GLN A 124 -3.77 -6.45 -0.39
C GLN A 124 -4.34 -5.21 0.31
N VAL A 125 -3.51 -4.45 1.03
CA VAL A 125 -3.92 -3.17 1.65
C VAL A 125 -4.40 -2.19 0.59
N LEU A 126 -3.62 -2.01 -0.48
CA LEU A 126 -3.95 -1.08 -1.55
C LEU A 126 -5.21 -1.51 -2.32
N GLN A 127 -5.35 -2.79 -2.63
CA GLN A 127 -6.54 -3.35 -3.27
C GLN A 127 -7.79 -3.11 -2.40
N TYR A 128 -7.68 -3.26 -1.08
CA TYR A 128 -8.77 -2.98 -0.16
C TYR A 128 -9.22 -1.52 -0.22
N LEU A 129 -8.26 -0.58 -0.15
CA LEU A 129 -8.54 0.85 -0.22
C LEU A 129 -9.18 1.24 -1.57
N GLU A 130 -8.70 0.67 -2.67
CA GLU A 130 -9.22 0.95 -4.00
C GLU A 130 -10.62 0.38 -4.22
N THR A 131 -10.82 -0.89 -3.87
CA THR A 131 -12.02 -1.63 -4.26
C THR A 131 -13.16 -1.50 -3.27
N VAL A 132 -12.85 -1.39 -1.97
CA VAL A 132 -13.87 -1.30 -0.91
C VAL A 132 -14.07 0.13 -0.45
N GLU A 133 -12.99 0.85 -0.12
CA GLU A 133 -13.06 2.26 0.31
C GLU A 133 -13.16 3.25 -0.86
N LYS A 134 -13.10 2.76 -2.11
CA LYS A 134 -13.24 3.55 -3.34
C LYS A 134 -12.22 4.69 -3.45
N ILE A 135 -11.00 4.47 -2.96
CA ILE A 135 -9.90 5.43 -3.01
C ILE A 135 -9.08 5.19 -4.30
N PRO A 136 -9.15 6.09 -5.30
CA PRO A 136 -8.60 5.82 -6.62
C PRO A 136 -7.07 5.89 -6.63
N LEU A 137 -6.39 4.75 -6.86
CA LEU A 137 -4.93 4.64 -6.91
C LEU A 137 -4.37 5.15 -8.25
N THR A 138 -4.43 6.46 -8.44
CA THR A 138 -3.95 7.17 -9.64
C THR A 138 -2.57 7.80 -9.43
N GLU A 139 -1.98 8.37 -10.49
CA GLU A 139 -0.67 9.05 -10.43
C GLU A 139 -0.59 10.18 -9.39
N ALA A 140 -1.73 10.77 -9.00
CA ALA A 140 -1.80 11.82 -7.99
C ALA A 140 -1.67 11.31 -6.54
N ILE A 141 -1.72 9.99 -6.32
CA ILE A 141 -1.50 9.38 -5.01
C ILE A 141 -0.01 9.04 -4.84
N GLU A 142 0.54 9.45 -3.70
CA GLU A 142 1.85 9.01 -3.25
C GLU A 142 1.70 7.89 -2.22
N VAL A 143 2.28 6.73 -2.51
CA VAL A 143 2.39 5.61 -1.59
C VAL A 143 3.80 5.54 -1.03
N GLU A 144 3.91 5.44 0.28
CA GLU A 144 5.16 5.33 1.00
C GLU A 144 5.18 3.99 1.77
N PHE A 145 6.30 3.29 1.72
CA PHE A 145 6.51 2.06 2.47
C PHE A 145 7.75 2.19 3.36
N TYR A 146 7.60 1.90 4.65
CA TYR A 146 8.66 1.99 5.65
C TYR A 146 8.95 0.61 6.22
N ASP A 147 10.20 0.14 6.11
CA ASP A 147 10.60 -1.18 6.60
C ASP A 147 12.07 -1.16 7.06
N ASP A 148 12.36 -1.91 8.12
CA ASP A 148 13.68 -2.07 8.71
C ASP A 148 14.49 -3.22 8.10
N ASP A 149 13.85 -4.05 7.27
CA ASP A 149 14.45 -5.15 6.54
C ASP A 149 14.83 -4.69 5.12
N GLU A 150 16.13 -4.75 4.82
CA GLU A 150 16.67 -4.30 3.54
C GLU A 150 16.07 -5.06 2.35
N LYS A 151 15.75 -6.35 2.51
CA LYS A 151 15.18 -7.15 1.42
C LYS A 151 13.76 -6.68 1.12
N ASN A 152 12.92 -6.52 2.14
CA ASN A 152 11.55 -6.01 1.97
C ASN A 152 11.55 -4.63 1.30
N TYR A 153 12.42 -3.73 1.77
CA TYR A 153 12.62 -2.41 1.19
C TYR A 153 13.01 -2.47 -0.29
N ARG A 154 14.00 -3.31 -0.65
CA ARG A 154 14.46 -3.48 -2.03
C ARG A 154 13.38 -4.03 -2.95
N GLU A 155 12.77 -5.14 -2.56
CA GLU A 155 11.71 -5.78 -3.33
C GLU A 155 10.50 -4.86 -3.49
N ALA A 156 10.23 -3.97 -2.53
CA ALA A 156 9.12 -3.04 -2.62
C ALA A 156 9.31 -2.00 -3.74
N TYR A 157 10.48 -1.37 -3.89
CA TYR A 157 10.67 -0.36 -4.95
C TYR A 157 10.96 -0.96 -6.33
N GLU A 158 11.33 -2.24 -6.42
CA GLU A 158 11.60 -2.91 -7.71
C GLU A 158 10.32 -3.25 -8.50
N VAL A 159 9.17 -3.33 -7.83
CA VAL A 159 7.88 -3.54 -8.48
C VAL A 159 7.43 -2.25 -9.19
N THR A 160 7.25 -2.34 -10.51
CA THR A 160 6.69 -1.23 -11.31
C THR A 160 5.21 -1.02 -11.00
N ARG A 161 4.76 0.24 -10.86
CA ARG A 161 3.38 0.58 -10.48
C ARG A 161 2.83 1.73 -11.32
N HIS A 162 1.51 1.88 -11.37
CA HIS A 162 0.82 2.97 -12.07
C HIS A 162 0.69 4.26 -11.24
N PHE A 163 1.24 4.28 -10.02
CA PHE A 163 1.18 5.42 -9.10
C PHE A 163 2.55 5.63 -8.43
N SER A 164 2.76 6.82 -7.87
CA SER A 164 4.01 7.16 -7.19
C SER A 164 4.20 6.27 -5.97
N PHE A 165 5.32 5.54 -5.92
CA PHE A 165 5.66 4.67 -4.80
C PHE A 165 7.11 4.92 -4.35
N THR A 166 7.31 5.19 -3.07
CA THR A 166 8.63 5.37 -2.47
C THR A 166 8.80 4.40 -1.30
N ALA A 167 9.84 3.57 -1.35
CA ALA A 167 10.25 2.76 -0.22
C ALA A 167 11.29 3.52 0.61
N PHE A 168 11.26 3.34 1.93
CA PHE A 168 12.14 3.94 2.92
C PHE A 168 12.73 2.85 3.80
N TYR A 169 14.06 2.77 3.84
CA TYR A 169 14.79 1.83 4.67
C TYR A 169 15.05 2.44 6.05
N ILE A 170 14.50 1.83 7.09
CA ILE A 170 14.59 2.33 8.47
C ILE A 170 15.80 1.72 9.19
N ASP A 171 16.48 2.52 10.00
CA ASP A 171 17.60 2.04 10.82
C ASP A 171 17.10 1.23 12.01
N ARG A 172 17.08 -0.10 11.86
CA ARG A 172 16.75 -1.01 12.96
C ARG A 172 17.70 -0.91 14.15
N GLN A 173 18.94 -0.46 13.94
CA GLN A 173 19.94 -0.32 15.01
C GLN A 173 19.68 0.92 15.87
N ASN A 174 19.01 1.93 15.32
CA ASN A 174 18.56 3.06 16.11
C ASN A 174 17.24 2.69 16.79
N GLN A 175 17.34 2.23 18.04
CA GLN A 175 16.18 1.82 18.84
C GLN A 175 15.45 3.01 19.48
N ALA A 176 16.05 4.20 19.51
CA ALA A 176 15.47 5.36 20.20
C ALA A 176 14.59 6.21 19.28
N GLU A 177 14.96 6.35 18.01
CA GLU A 177 14.28 7.23 17.04
C GLU A 177 14.06 6.51 15.71
N LEU A 178 12.95 6.82 15.02
CA LEU A 178 12.73 6.41 13.64
C LEU A 178 13.67 7.22 12.74
N VAL A 179 14.69 6.54 12.21
CA VAL A 179 15.68 7.12 11.30
C VAL A 179 15.58 6.46 9.95
N ILE A 180 15.39 7.27 8.91
CA ILE A 180 15.44 6.83 7.51
C ILE A 180 16.91 6.80 7.08
N LYS A 181 17.43 5.63 6.72
CA LYS A 181 18.79 5.47 6.17
C LYS A 181 18.83 5.79 4.68
N GLU A 182 17.80 5.34 3.97
CA GLU A 182 17.74 5.43 2.52
C GLU A 182 16.28 5.50 2.06
N SER A 183 16.07 6.09 0.88
CA SER A 183 14.79 6.05 0.19
C SER A 183 14.99 5.81 -1.30
N LYS A 184 14.12 5.00 -1.91
CA LYS A 184 14.12 4.74 -3.35
C LYS A 184 12.70 4.82 -3.90
N ARG A 185 12.56 5.54 -5.01
CA ARG A 185 11.30 5.62 -5.75
C ARG A 185 11.23 4.47 -6.76
N ALA A 186 10.09 3.80 -6.79
CA ALA A 186 9.81 2.76 -7.77
C ALA A 186 9.66 3.36 -9.17
N ARG A 187 9.92 2.54 -10.19
CA ARG A 187 9.64 2.94 -11.57
C ARG A 187 8.13 3.01 -11.80
N LEU A 188 7.70 4.06 -12.49
CA LEU A 188 6.32 4.18 -12.94
C LEU A 188 6.13 3.37 -14.22
N LEU A 189 5.00 2.66 -14.30
CA LEU A 189 4.54 2.06 -15.55
C LEU A 189 4.21 3.19 -16.51
N SER A 190 4.83 3.18 -17.69
CA SER A 190 4.49 4.10 -18.76
C SER A 190 2.99 3.98 -19.07
N ALA A 191 2.32 5.12 -19.27
CA ALA A 191 0.95 5.11 -19.77
C ALA A 191 0.87 4.28 -21.06
N PRO A 192 -0.22 3.53 -21.30
CA PRO A 192 -0.43 2.87 -22.58
C PRO A 192 -0.30 3.94 -23.68
N GLN A 193 0.61 3.72 -24.63
CA GLN A 193 0.62 4.55 -25.83
C GLN A 193 -0.74 4.33 -26.50
N ARG A 194 -1.59 5.36 -26.53
CA ARG A 194 -2.73 5.36 -27.43
C ARG A 194 -2.15 5.24 -28.83
N GLU A 195 -2.34 4.11 -29.48
CA GLU A 195 -2.14 4.04 -30.93
C GLU A 195 -2.96 5.19 -31.53
N PRO A 196 -2.36 6.04 -32.39
CA PRO A 196 -3.14 7.01 -33.11
C PRO A 196 -4.24 6.24 -33.85
N ALA A 197 -5.49 6.62 -33.60
CA ALA A 197 -6.62 6.11 -34.38
C ALA A 197 -6.22 6.22 -35.85
N ALA A 198 -6.26 5.10 -36.56
CA ALA A 198 -6.07 5.09 -38.00
C ALA A 198 -7.03 6.15 -38.55
N GLU A 199 -6.47 7.22 -39.12
CA GLU A 199 -7.27 8.18 -39.87
C GLU A 199 -8.06 7.36 -40.89
N ASP A 200 -9.39 7.42 -40.79
CA ASP A 200 -10.28 6.84 -41.78
C ASP A 200 -9.83 7.37 -43.13
N ALA A 201 -9.21 6.49 -43.92
CA ALA A 201 -8.91 6.74 -45.30
C ALA A 201 -10.26 6.99 -45.98
N VAL A 202 -10.56 8.26 -46.24
CA VAL A 202 -11.66 8.68 -47.10
C VAL A 202 -11.38 8.04 -48.45
N ILE A 203 -12.04 6.91 -48.72
CA ILE A 203 -12.12 6.34 -50.05
C ILE A 203 -12.90 7.37 -50.87
N ALA A 204 -12.17 8.18 -51.64
CA ALA A 204 -12.73 8.98 -52.69
C ALA A 204 -13.43 8.03 -53.67
N GLY A 205 -14.74 7.89 -53.52
CA GLY A 205 -15.58 7.23 -54.51
C GLY A 205 -15.59 8.08 -55.77
N ASP A 206 -15.24 7.44 -56.88
CA ASP A 206 -15.38 7.98 -58.23
C ASP A 206 -16.82 8.48 -58.41
N ILE A 207 -16.96 9.79 -58.61
CA ILE A 207 -18.21 10.40 -59.05
C ILE A 207 -18.24 10.18 -60.57
N GLU A 208 -19.01 9.18 -61.02
CA GLU A 208 -19.36 9.06 -62.43
C GLU A 208 -20.12 10.31 -62.88
N GLU A 209 -19.53 10.99 -63.85
CA GLU A 209 -20.00 12.21 -64.48
C GLU A 209 -21.24 11.90 -65.34
N ILE A 210 -22.44 12.20 -64.81
CA ILE A 210 -23.69 12.09 -65.57
C ILE A 210 -23.72 13.21 -66.61
N THR A 211 -23.50 12.84 -67.88
CA THR A 211 -23.64 13.73 -69.04
C THR A 211 -25.13 13.97 -69.34
N PRO A 212 -25.61 15.22 -69.46
CA PRO A 212 -26.99 15.50 -69.85
C PRO A 212 -27.19 15.32 -71.37
N PRO A 213 -28.38 14.90 -71.83
CA PRO A 213 -28.65 14.69 -73.24
C PRO A 213 -28.79 16.01 -74.00
N SER A 214 -28.13 16.06 -75.16
CA SER A 214 -28.22 17.14 -76.15
C SER A 214 -29.63 17.22 -76.76
N LEU A 215 -30.31 18.35 -76.57
CA LEU A 215 -31.49 18.72 -77.35
C LEU A 215 -31.02 19.38 -78.66
N SER A 216 -31.07 18.64 -79.76
CA SER A 216 -31.13 19.21 -81.11
C SER A 216 -32.60 19.39 -81.50
N GLY A 217 -32.91 20.57 -82.04
CA GLY A 217 -34.24 20.92 -82.56
C GLY A 217 -34.59 20.27 -83.89
#